data_AF-A0A1Q6LPP4-F1
#
_entry.id   AF-A0A1Q6LPP4-F1
#
_cell.length_a   1.000
_cell.length_b   1.000
_cell.length_c   1.000
_cell.angle_alpha   90.00
_cell.angle_beta   90.00
_cell.angle_gamma   90.00
#
_symmetry.space_group_name_H-M   'P 1'
#
loop_
_entity.id
_entity.type
_entity.pdbx_description
1 polymer ?
#
loop_
_entity_poly.entity_id
_entity_poly.type
_entity_poly.pdbx_seq_one_letter_code
_entity_poly.pdbx_strand_id
1 'polypeptide(L)'
;MKKKVLCFLFLIMFLFPINVDANEKKEVKFSSCIDGDTARFIMDKKEIKVRFLAIDTPETNHPKKGEEPYGREAKEYTCDKITNAQKIELEFDDGSDEKDKYNRYLAWVYTDGTLLQSELVEKGLAKVAYIYGNYEYTDELKEKEEQAKDEKVGMYSEVDNSYYTTHKEELSKNENKKNEKESDNSKSELEEKIYNKIMASIEKFVSKLLNEIF
;
A
#
# COMPACT_ATOMS: atom_id res chain seq x y z
N MET A 1 -31.10 -32.80 -47.07
CA MET A 1 -29.68 -32.98 -46.66
C MET A 1 -29.01 -31.71 -46.10
N LYS A 2 -29.55 -30.49 -46.29
CA LYS A 2 -28.91 -29.23 -45.84
C LYS A 2 -29.03 -28.89 -44.34
N LYS A 3 -29.97 -29.50 -43.60
CA LYS A 3 -30.17 -29.24 -42.15
C LYS A 3 -29.15 -29.95 -41.23
N LYS A 4 -28.53 -31.05 -41.68
CA LYS A 4 -27.53 -31.80 -40.89
C LYS A 4 -26.16 -31.13 -40.84
N VAL A 5 -25.83 -30.32 -41.86
CA VAL A 5 -24.56 -29.55 -41.92
C VAL A 5 -24.60 -28.35 -40.97
N LEU A 6 -25.78 -27.75 -40.77
CA LEU A 6 -25.95 -26.59 -39.89
C LEU A 6 -25.79 -26.95 -38.39
N CYS A 7 -26.23 -28.14 -37.97
CA CYS A 7 -26.00 -28.63 -36.61
C CYS A 7 -24.52 -28.98 -36.35
N PHE A 8 -23.76 -29.35 -37.38
CA PHE A 8 -22.35 -29.70 -37.22
C PHE A 8 -21.45 -28.46 -37.05
N LEU A 9 -21.81 -27.33 -37.68
CA LEU A 9 -21.09 -26.06 -37.48
C LEU A 9 -21.29 -25.47 -36.08
N PHE A 10 -22.48 -25.64 -35.49
CA PHE A 10 -22.79 -25.17 -34.14
C PHE A 10 -22.08 -26.00 -33.05
N LEU A 11 -21.75 -27.26 -33.34
CA LEU A 11 -21.05 -28.16 -32.41
C LEU A 11 -19.55 -27.87 -32.32
N ILE A 12 -18.94 -27.34 -33.38
CA ILE A 12 -17.50 -26.98 -33.40
C ILE A 12 -17.23 -25.72 -32.56
N MET A 13 -18.21 -24.82 -32.43
CA MET A 13 -18.07 -23.59 -31.63
C MET A 13 -18.03 -23.84 -30.11
N PHE A 14 -18.38 -25.05 -29.65
CA PHE A 14 -18.32 -25.48 -28.25
C PHE A 14 -17.05 -26.26 -27.89
N LEU A 15 -16.18 -26.57 -28.86
CA LEU A 15 -15.01 -27.44 -28.65
C LEU A 15 -13.69 -26.69 -28.41
N PHE A 16 -13.69 -25.36 -28.50
CA PHE A 16 -12.55 -24.54 -28.10
C PHE A 16 -12.95 -23.75 -26.86
N PRO A 17 -12.70 -24.26 -25.63
CA PRO A 17 -12.69 -23.39 -24.47
C PRO A 17 -11.73 -22.24 -24.78
N ILE A 18 -12.26 -21.02 -24.82
CA ILE A 18 -11.45 -19.81 -24.78
C ILE A 18 -10.82 -19.87 -23.40
N ASN A 19 -9.57 -20.33 -23.32
CA ASN A 19 -8.78 -20.17 -22.10
C ASN A 19 -8.51 -18.68 -22.01
N VAL A 20 -9.39 -17.98 -21.28
CA VAL A 20 -9.03 -16.68 -20.71
C VAL A 20 -8.11 -17.04 -19.56
N ASP A 21 -6.80 -17.01 -19.83
CA ASP A 21 -5.80 -17.15 -18.78
C ASP A 21 -5.89 -15.88 -17.92
N ALA A 22 -6.57 -15.98 -16.78
CA ALA A 22 -6.53 -14.93 -15.77
C ALA A 22 -5.10 -14.84 -15.24
N ASN A 23 -4.58 -13.62 -15.09
CA ASN A 23 -3.25 -13.41 -14.51
C ASN A 23 -3.15 -14.10 -13.14
N GLU A 24 -2.03 -14.78 -12.90
CA GLU A 24 -1.83 -15.53 -11.66
C GLU A 24 -1.70 -14.57 -10.47
N LYS A 25 -2.57 -14.76 -9.47
CA LYS A 25 -2.49 -14.07 -8.18
C LYS A 25 -1.49 -14.77 -7.27
N LYS A 26 -0.51 -14.02 -6.76
CA LYS A 26 0.51 -14.50 -5.82
C LYS A 26 0.21 -14.00 -4.42
N GLU A 27 0.03 -14.93 -3.49
CA GLU A 27 -0.14 -14.60 -2.08
C GLU A 27 1.17 -14.05 -1.49
N VAL A 28 1.07 -12.94 -0.76
CA VAL A 28 2.20 -12.25 -0.14
C VAL A 28 1.91 -11.91 1.31
N LYS A 29 2.96 -11.60 2.08
CA LYS A 29 2.79 -11.03 3.43
C LYS A 29 3.00 -9.53 3.41
N PHE A 30 2.24 -8.80 4.21
CA PHE A 30 2.51 -7.39 4.46
C PHE A 30 3.86 -7.20 5.16
N SER A 31 4.65 -6.21 4.73
CA SER A 31 5.88 -5.77 5.43
C SER A 31 5.69 -4.40 6.06
N SER A 32 5.37 -3.38 5.24
CA SER A 32 5.18 -2.02 5.73
C SER A 32 4.45 -1.14 4.73
N CYS A 33 3.79 -0.12 5.27
CA CYS A 33 3.16 0.93 4.50
C CYS A 33 4.16 1.99 4.04
N ILE A 34 3.91 2.58 2.87
CA ILE A 34 4.67 3.73 2.38
C ILE A 34 3.72 4.90 2.14
N ASP A 35 2.79 4.74 1.20
CA ASP A 35 1.80 5.76 0.81
C ASP A 35 0.49 5.10 0.32
N GLY A 36 -0.51 5.90 -0.06
CA GLY A 36 -1.81 5.41 -0.54
C GLY A 36 -1.75 4.52 -1.79
N ASP A 37 -0.70 4.64 -2.60
CA ASP A 37 -0.52 3.83 -3.81
C ASP A 37 0.73 2.93 -3.79
N THR A 38 1.41 2.85 -2.64
CA THR A 38 2.70 2.19 -2.54
C THR A 38 2.84 1.47 -1.19
N ALA A 39 3.19 0.18 -1.23
CA ALA A 39 3.45 -0.62 -0.02
C ALA A 39 4.62 -1.59 -0.22
N ARG A 40 5.11 -2.15 0.89
CA ARG A 40 6.12 -3.22 0.89
C ARG A 40 5.49 -4.54 1.31
N PHE A 41 5.87 -5.59 0.60
CA PHE A 41 5.42 -6.96 0.84
C PHE A 41 6.60 -7.92 0.91
N ILE A 42 6.40 -9.06 1.55
CA ILE A 42 7.31 -10.20 1.49
C ILE A 42 6.75 -11.19 0.46
N MET A 43 7.45 -11.32 -0.66
CA MET A 43 7.19 -12.29 -1.73
C MET A 43 8.42 -13.18 -1.88
N ASP A 44 8.25 -14.50 -1.85
CA ASP A 44 9.35 -15.47 -1.96
C ASP A 44 10.52 -15.21 -0.99
N LYS A 45 10.20 -14.88 0.28
CA LYS A 45 11.15 -14.54 1.36
C LYS A 45 11.98 -13.28 1.11
N LYS A 46 11.63 -12.47 0.11
CA LYS A 46 12.28 -11.19 -0.16
C LYS A 46 11.29 -10.05 0.04
N GLU A 47 11.77 -8.96 0.62
CA GLU A 47 10.99 -7.73 0.65
C GLU A 47 11.01 -7.08 -0.73
N ILE A 48 9.83 -6.74 -1.22
CA ILE A 48 9.61 -6.02 -2.46
C ILE A 48 8.83 -4.73 -2.18
N LYS A 49 9.11 -3.69 -2.96
CA LYS A 49 8.32 -2.46 -2.98
C LYS A 49 7.40 -2.51 -4.19
N VAL A 50 6.11 -2.30 -3.98
CA VAL A 50 5.08 -2.38 -5.02
C VAL A 50 4.43 -1.01 -5.20
N ARG A 51 4.31 -0.57 -6.45
CA ARG A 51 3.50 0.58 -6.87
C ARG A 51 2.23 0.04 -7.49
N PHE A 52 1.09 0.51 -6.98
CA PHE A 52 -0.22 0.01 -7.40
C PHE A 52 -0.48 0.47 -8.83
N LEU A 53 -0.90 -0.45 -9.71
CA LEU A 53 -1.17 -0.12 -11.09
C LEU A 53 -2.36 0.84 -11.24
N ALA A 54 -2.32 1.62 -12.32
CA ALA A 54 -3.39 2.48 -12.83
C ALA A 54 -3.97 3.57 -11.91
N ILE A 55 -3.42 3.80 -10.72
CA ILE A 55 -3.91 4.81 -9.78
C ILE A 55 -2.83 5.79 -9.33
N ASP A 56 -3.23 6.96 -8.85
CA ASP A 56 -2.35 7.97 -8.23
C ASP A 56 -3.09 8.58 -7.04
N THR A 57 -2.50 8.51 -5.85
CA THR A 57 -3.07 9.09 -4.62
C THR A 57 -2.48 10.48 -4.38
N PRO A 58 -3.23 11.42 -3.77
CA PRO A 58 -2.67 12.70 -3.36
C PRO A 58 -1.43 12.50 -2.47
N GLU A 59 -0.39 13.30 -2.69
CA GLU A 59 0.92 13.07 -2.06
C GLU A 59 0.91 13.48 -0.58
N THR A 60 1.44 12.61 0.29
CA THR A 60 1.57 12.92 1.72
C THR A 60 2.75 13.83 2.06
N ASN A 61 3.76 13.88 1.19
CA ASN A 61 4.98 14.66 1.44
C ASN A 61 5.58 15.21 0.14
N HIS A 62 4.82 16.05 -0.57
CA HIS A 62 5.32 16.67 -1.79
C HIS A 62 6.30 17.81 -1.43
N PRO A 63 7.55 17.83 -1.96
CA PRO A 63 8.60 18.77 -1.53
C PRO A 63 8.23 20.26 -1.60
N LYS A 64 7.29 20.62 -2.49
CA LYS A 64 6.82 22.00 -2.67
C LYS A 64 5.43 22.25 -2.10
N LYS A 65 4.59 21.22 -1.98
CA LYS A 65 3.17 21.38 -1.65
C LYS A 65 2.86 20.93 -0.23
N GLY A 66 3.72 20.10 0.37
CA GLY A 66 3.45 19.40 1.62
C GLY A 66 2.48 18.25 1.38
N GLU A 67 1.67 17.98 2.40
CA GLU A 67 0.54 17.06 2.33
C GLU A 67 -0.57 17.66 1.44
N GLU A 68 -0.96 16.94 0.40
CA GLU A 68 -2.10 17.28 -0.44
C GLU A 68 -3.41 16.84 0.24
N PRO A 69 -4.53 17.54 0.01
CA PRO A 69 -5.84 17.10 0.48
C PRO A 69 -6.11 15.63 0.14
N TYR A 70 -6.60 14.87 1.12
CA TYR A 70 -6.85 13.42 1.05
C TYR A 70 -5.61 12.51 0.98
N GLY A 71 -4.39 13.06 1.04
CA GLY A 71 -3.18 12.24 0.98
C GLY A 71 -3.04 11.30 2.19
N ARG A 72 -3.22 11.84 3.40
CA ARG A 72 -3.19 11.03 4.63
C ARG A 72 -4.35 10.05 4.69
N GLU A 73 -5.55 10.46 4.27
CA GLU A 73 -6.73 9.61 4.22
C GLU A 73 -6.51 8.43 3.25
N ALA A 74 -5.91 8.65 2.08
CA ALA A 74 -5.58 7.59 1.12
C ALA A 74 -4.55 6.61 1.68
N LYS A 75 -3.50 7.13 2.35
CA LYS A 75 -2.49 6.32 3.02
C LYS A 75 -3.07 5.50 4.17
N GLU A 76 -3.85 6.12 5.06
CA GLU A 76 -4.49 5.46 6.19
C GLU A 76 -5.43 4.35 5.71
N TYR A 77 -6.27 4.63 4.71
CA TYR A 77 -7.18 3.64 4.14
C TYR A 77 -6.44 2.43 3.58
N THR A 78 -5.41 2.67 2.77
CA THR A 78 -4.55 1.62 2.21
C THR A 78 -3.91 0.77 3.30
N CYS A 79 -3.35 1.42 4.32
CA CYS A 79 -2.69 0.73 5.41
C CYS A 79 -3.66 -0.11 6.25
N ASP A 80 -4.82 0.44 6.56
CA ASP A 80 -5.84 -0.26 7.33
C ASP A 80 -6.34 -1.49 6.57
N LYS A 81 -6.67 -1.34 5.27
CA LYS A 81 -7.11 -2.44 4.42
C LYS A 81 -6.09 -3.55 4.30
N ILE A 82 -4.81 -3.23 4.10
CA ILE A 82 -3.77 -4.25 3.96
C ILE A 82 -3.42 -4.90 5.30
N THR A 83 -3.32 -4.11 6.37
CA THR A 83 -2.91 -4.63 7.69
C THR A 83 -3.96 -5.56 8.28
N ASN A 84 -5.25 -5.27 8.07
CA ASN A 84 -6.35 -6.07 8.58
C ASN A 84 -6.79 -7.20 7.65
N ALA A 85 -6.19 -7.32 6.46
CA ALA A 85 -6.52 -8.38 5.52
C ALA A 85 -6.10 -9.75 6.05
N GLN A 86 -6.99 -10.75 5.91
CA GLN A 86 -6.64 -12.14 6.17
C GLN A 86 -5.76 -12.70 5.05
N LYS A 87 -5.98 -12.23 3.82
CA LYS A 87 -5.25 -12.63 2.64
C LYS A 87 -4.88 -11.43 1.78
N ILE A 88 -3.61 -11.36 1.37
CA ILE A 88 -3.08 -10.34 0.47
C ILE A 88 -2.52 -11.02 -0.76
N GLU A 89 -2.94 -10.59 -1.94
CA GLU A 89 -2.46 -11.13 -3.21
C GLU A 89 -2.00 -10.01 -4.13
N LEU A 90 -0.93 -10.28 -4.87
CA LEU A 90 -0.45 -9.43 -5.95
C LEU A 90 -0.75 -10.12 -7.29
N GLU A 91 -1.33 -9.38 -8.21
CA GLU A 91 -1.52 -9.82 -9.60
C GLU A 91 -0.68 -8.92 -10.49
N PHE A 92 0.26 -9.53 -11.22
CA PHE A 92 1.08 -8.84 -12.21
C PHE A 92 0.30 -8.81 -13.53
N ASP A 93 0.41 -7.70 -14.25
CA ASP A 93 -0.37 -7.45 -15.47
C ASP A 93 0.54 -7.54 -16.70
N ASP A 94 0.23 -8.46 -17.62
CA ASP A 94 0.94 -8.66 -18.89
C ASP A 94 0.93 -7.43 -19.80
N GLY A 95 -0.06 -6.53 -19.62
CA GLY A 95 -0.13 -5.24 -20.29
C GLY A 95 0.79 -4.17 -19.70
N SER A 96 1.50 -4.47 -18.61
CA SER A 96 2.41 -3.58 -17.90
C SER A 96 3.84 -4.11 -17.85
N ASP A 97 4.81 -3.22 -17.64
CA ASP A 97 6.17 -3.65 -17.28
C ASP A 97 6.15 -4.28 -15.87
N GLU A 98 7.02 -5.27 -15.61
CA GLU A 98 7.13 -5.87 -14.27
C GLU A 98 7.50 -4.83 -13.19
N LYS A 99 8.31 -3.83 -13.58
CA LYS A 99 8.82 -2.79 -12.68
C LYS A 99 8.89 -1.43 -13.36
N ASP A 100 8.76 -0.40 -12.54
CA ASP A 100 9.01 0.97 -12.98
C ASP A 100 10.51 1.35 -12.94
N LYS A 101 10.81 2.56 -13.43
CA LYS A 101 12.17 3.15 -13.44
C LYS A 101 12.81 3.32 -12.05
N TYR A 102 12.03 3.22 -10.97
CA TYR A 102 12.50 3.28 -9.59
C TYR A 102 12.66 1.88 -8.97
N ASN A 103 12.59 0.82 -9.78
CA ASN A 103 12.69 -0.58 -9.39
C ASN A 103 11.60 -0.98 -8.37
N ARG A 104 10.42 -0.35 -8.45
CA ARG A 104 9.19 -0.81 -7.78
C ARG A 104 8.49 -1.79 -8.68
N TYR A 105 8.02 -2.91 -8.13
CA TYR A 105 7.14 -3.82 -8.84
C TYR A 105 5.80 -3.13 -9.14
N LEU A 106 5.23 -3.41 -10.30
CA LEU A 106 3.93 -2.93 -10.71
C LEU A 106 2.92 -4.08 -10.59
N ALA A 107 1.88 -3.89 -9.79
CA ALA A 107 0.88 -4.94 -9.56
C ALA A 107 -0.48 -4.37 -9.18
N TRP A 108 -1.52 -5.17 -9.44
CA TRP A 108 -2.81 -5.07 -8.80
C TRP A 108 -2.75 -5.69 -7.40
N VAL A 109 -3.40 -5.05 -6.43
CA VAL A 109 -3.34 -5.48 -5.03
C VAL A 109 -4.72 -5.90 -4.59
N TYR A 110 -4.84 -7.15 -4.15
CA TYR A 110 -6.06 -7.70 -3.60
C TYR A 110 -5.94 -7.87 -2.10
N THR A 111 -6.96 -7.42 -1.38
CA THR A 111 -7.16 -7.69 0.05
C THR A 111 -8.46 -8.45 0.22
N ASP A 112 -8.40 -9.65 0.78
CA ASP A 112 -9.56 -10.54 0.99
C ASP A 112 -10.42 -10.71 -0.27
N GLY A 113 -9.76 -10.86 -1.43
CA GLY A 113 -10.42 -11.03 -2.73
C GLY A 113 -10.95 -9.75 -3.38
N THR A 114 -10.83 -8.59 -2.72
CA THR A 114 -11.25 -7.28 -3.26
C THR A 114 -10.07 -6.51 -3.83
N LEU A 115 -10.22 -5.93 -5.02
CA LEU A 115 -9.21 -5.08 -5.65
C LEU A 115 -9.10 -3.75 -4.90
N LEU A 116 -7.99 -3.51 -4.20
CA LEU A 116 -7.79 -2.34 -3.34
C LEU A 116 -7.82 -1.03 -4.14
N GLN A 117 -7.23 -1.03 -5.34
CA GLN A 117 -7.29 0.12 -6.25
C GLN A 117 -8.73 0.53 -6.58
N SER A 118 -9.62 -0.44 -6.73
CA SER A 118 -11.03 -0.24 -7.04
C SER A 118 -11.74 0.47 -5.89
N GLU A 119 -11.48 0.06 -4.65
CA GLU A 119 -12.01 0.75 -3.45
C GLU A 119 -11.44 2.16 -3.28
N LEU A 120 -10.14 2.37 -3.54
CA LEU A 120 -9.50 3.67 -3.45
C LEU A 120 -10.10 4.69 -4.44
N VAL A 121 -10.33 4.26 -5.68
CA VAL A 121 -10.94 5.10 -6.72
C VAL A 121 -12.39 5.40 -6.40
N GLU A 122 -13.18 4.39 -6.01
CA GLU A 122 -14.60 4.54 -5.63
C GLU A 122 -14.78 5.54 -4.47
N LYS A 123 -13.83 5.60 -3.54
CA LYS A 123 -13.87 6.55 -2.41
C LYS A 123 -13.32 7.94 -2.74
N GLY A 124 -12.88 8.17 -3.97
CA GLY A 124 -12.21 9.41 -4.36
C GLY A 124 -10.87 9.63 -3.64
N LEU A 125 -10.21 8.55 -3.20
CA LEU A 125 -8.90 8.60 -2.54
C LEU A 125 -7.74 8.40 -3.52
N ALA A 126 -8.03 7.90 -4.73
CA ALA A 126 -7.09 7.84 -5.84
C ALA A 126 -7.78 8.23 -7.14
N LYS A 127 -7.02 8.80 -8.08
CA LYS A 127 -7.45 9.06 -9.46
C LYS A 127 -6.85 8.01 -10.40
N VAL A 128 -7.47 7.79 -11.56
CA VAL A 128 -6.94 6.89 -12.58
C VAL A 128 -5.77 7.56 -13.31
N ALA A 129 -4.60 6.93 -13.31
CA ALA A 129 -3.36 7.53 -13.83
C ALA A 129 -2.31 6.49 -14.25
N TYR A 130 -1.27 6.95 -14.96
CA TYR A 130 -0.09 6.16 -15.34
C TYR A 130 -0.38 4.86 -16.12
N ILE A 131 -1.31 4.95 -17.07
CA ILE A 131 -1.63 3.86 -17.99
C ILE A 131 -0.73 4.00 -19.23
N TYR A 132 0.25 3.09 -19.37
CA TYR A 132 1.18 3.06 -20.49
C TYR A 132 0.95 1.89 -21.44
N GLY A 133 0.09 0.94 -21.06
CA GLY A 133 -0.29 -0.22 -21.85
C GLY A 133 -1.77 -0.56 -21.69
N ASN A 134 -2.15 -1.78 -22.05
CA ASN A 134 -3.52 -2.27 -21.93
C ASN A 134 -3.68 -3.06 -20.63
N TYR A 135 -3.88 -2.36 -19.51
CA TYR A 135 -3.99 -3.02 -18.20
C TYR A 135 -5.43 -3.50 -17.93
N GLU A 136 -5.57 -4.66 -17.30
CA GLU A 136 -6.79 -5.45 -17.16
C GLU A 136 -7.98 -4.64 -16.59
N TYR A 137 -7.78 -3.94 -15.47
CA TYR A 137 -8.87 -3.30 -14.71
C TYR A 137 -9.10 -1.82 -15.06
N THR A 138 -8.48 -1.32 -16.14
CA THR A 138 -8.48 0.11 -16.46
C THR A 138 -9.89 0.67 -16.66
N ASP A 139 -10.77 -0.05 -17.37
CA ASP A 139 -12.11 0.45 -17.68
C ASP A 139 -13.05 0.41 -16.46
N GLU A 140 -12.93 -0.63 -15.61
CA GLU A 140 -13.63 -0.69 -14.32
C GLU A 140 -13.26 0.52 -13.44
N LEU A 141 -11.96 0.82 -13.34
CA LEU A 141 -11.49 1.93 -12.52
C LEU A 141 -11.98 3.28 -13.06
N LYS A 142 -12.03 3.48 -14.38
CA LYS A 142 -12.57 4.72 -14.97
C LYS A 142 -14.05 4.89 -14.65
N GLU A 143 -14.85 3.82 -14.72
CA GLU A 143 -16.27 3.88 -14.36
C GLU A 143 -16.44 4.29 -12.89
N LYS A 144 -15.67 3.69 -11.98
CA LYS A 144 -15.68 4.05 -10.56
C LYS A 144 -15.19 5.48 -10.30
N GLU A 145 -14.23 5.96 -11.09
CA GLU A 145 -13.76 7.33 -10.97
C GLU A 145 -14.85 8.34 -11.38
N GLU A 146 -15.61 8.05 -12.44
CA GLU A 146 -16.75 8.87 -12.84
C GLU A 146 -17.84 8.85 -11.77
N GLN A 147 -18.14 7.70 -11.17
CA GLN A 147 -19.06 7.62 -10.02
C GLN A 147 -18.59 8.46 -8.84
N ALA A 148 -17.30 8.39 -8.49
CA ALA A 148 -16.74 9.17 -7.39
C ALA A 148 -16.81 10.70 -7.66
N LYS A 149 -16.65 11.12 -8.92
CA LYS A 149 -16.84 12.52 -9.34
C LYS A 149 -18.30 12.96 -9.23
N ASP A 150 -19.24 12.14 -9.71
CA ASP A 150 -20.67 12.43 -9.66
C ASP A 150 -21.19 12.53 -8.22
N GLU A 151 -20.72 11.64 -7.35
CA GLU A 151 -21.04 11.63 -5.91
C GLU A 151 -20.27 12.68 -5.11
N LYS A 152 -19.30 13.35 -5.73
CA LYS A 152 -18.43 14.36 -5.10
C LYS A 152 -17.77 13.84 -3.81
N VAL A 153 -17.20 12.64 -3.86
CA VAL A 153 -16.51 12.02 -2.71
C VAL A 153 -15.01 12.22 -2.76
N GLY A 154 -14.36 12.16 -1.60
CA GLY A 154 -12.91 12.30 -1.46
C GLY A 154 -12.40 13.58 -2.14
N MET A 155 -11.37 13.44 -2.97
CA MET A 155 -10.72 14.53 -3.69
C MET A 155 -11.62 15.28 -4.68
N TYR A 156 -12.78 14.71 -5.03
CA TYR A 156 -13.76 15.33 -5.92
C TYR A 156 -14.85 16.10 -5.18
N SER A 157 -14.82 16.08 -3.84
CA SER A 157 -15.72 16.91 -3.04
C SER A 157 -15.39 18.41 -3.20
N GLU A 158 -16.35 19.27 -2.87
CA GLU A 158 -16.12 20.70 -2.78
C GLU A 158 -15.31 21.00 -1.52
N VAL A 159 -14.00 20.73 -1.58
CA VAL A 159 -13.07 21.05 -0.50
C VAL A 159 -12.98 22.56 -0.39
N ASP A 160 -13.43 23.11 0.74
CA ASP A 160 -12.97 24.43 1.15
C ASP A 160 -11.48 24.32 1.49
N ASN A 161 -10.63 24.72 0.53
CA ASN A 161 -9.17 24.76 0.66
C ASN A 161 -8.69 25.54 1.90
N SER A 162 -9.56 26.27 2.60
CA SER A 162 -9.27 26.89 3.89
C SER A 162 -8.84 25.88 4.97
N TYR A 163 -9.38 24.66 4.99
CA TYR A 163 -9.08 23.66 6.03
C TYR A 163 -7.62 23.19 5.97
N TYR A 164 -7.13 22.80 4.78
CA TYR A 164 -5.76 22.33 4.56
C TYR A 164 -4.73 23.46 4.62
N THR A 165 -5.13 24.70 4.30
CA THR A 165 -4.25 25.87 4.44
C THR A 165 -4.04 26.24 5.91
N THR A 166 -5.05 26.06 6.77
CA THR A 166 -5.02 26.48 8.18
C THR A 166 -4.40 25.42 9.11
N HIS A 167 -4.53 24.13 8.80
CA HIS A 167 -4.01 23.04 9.66
C HIS A 167 -2.58 22.59 9.34
N LYS A 168 -1.93 23.19 8.32
CA LYS A 168 -0.52 22.96 7.96
C LYS A 168 0.45 23.17 9.13
N GLU A 169 0.13 24.09 10.04
CA GLU A 169 0.94 24.38 11.23
C GLU A 169 0.64 23.50 12.45
N GLU A 170 -0.56 22.89 12.54
CA GLU A 170 -0.92 22.03 13.67
C GLU A 170 -0.54 20.57 13.44
N LEU A 171 -0.68 20.08 12.20
CA LEU A 171 -0.28 18.71 11.82
C LEU A 171 1.24 18.53 11.89
N SER A 172 2.01 19.52 11.42
CA SER A 172 3.48 19.54 11.54
C SER A 172 3.97 19.64 12.98
N LYS A 173 3.21 20.26 13.90
CA LYS A 173 3.52 20.27 15.34
C LYS A 173 3.21 18.94 16.01
N ASN A 174 2.15 18.25 15.59
CA ASN A 174 1.74 16.97 16.19
C ASN A 174 2.63 15.80 15.74
N GLU A 175 3.09 15.77 14.49
CA GLU A 175 4.07 14.77 14.03
C GLU A 175 5.44 14.95 14.69
N ASN A 176 5.93 16.20 14.82
CA ASN A 176 7.17 16.47 15.54
C ASN A 176 7.06 16.08 17.03
N LYS A 177 5.92 16.34 17.69
CA LYS A 177 5.67 15.89 19.07
C LYS A 177 5.61 14.36 19.23
N LYS A 178 5.09 13.65 18.23
CA LYS A 178 4.98 12.19 18.24
C LYS A 178 6.35 11.54 18.03
N ASN A 179 7.12 12.06 17.07
CA ASN A 179 8.49 11.61 16.80
C ASN A 179 9.46 11.96 17.95
N GLU A 180 9.34 13.13 18.58
CA GLU A 180 10.12 13.48 19.78
C GLU A 180 9.82 12.52 20.93
N LYS A 181 8.53 12.24 21.23
CA LYS A 181 8.14 11.30 22.28
C LYS A 181 8.60 9.86 22.04
N GLU A 182 8.56 9.36 20.81
CA GLU A 182 9.07 8.02 20.48
C GLU A 182 10.61 7.96 20.57
N SER A 183 11.31 9.03 20.18
CA SER A 183 12.76 9.10 20.27
C SER A 183 13.28 9.21 21.70
N ASP A 184 12.60 9.99 22.57
CA ASP A 184 12.98 10.16 23.97
C ASP A 184 12.74 8.88 24.77
N ASN A 185 11.61 8.20 24.51
CA ASN A 185 11.27 6.94 25.20
C ASN A 185 12.21 5.79 24.77
N SER A 186 12.62 5.74 23.49
CA SER A 186 13.62 4.80 23.01
C SER A 186 15.02 5.08 23.57
N LYS A 187 15.38 6.35 23.81
CA LYS A 187 16.69 6.73 24.33
C LYS A 187 16.81 6.47 25.83
N SER A 188 15.76 6.77 26.61
CA SER A 188 15.74 6.45 28.05
C SER A 188 15.80 4.96 28.31
N GLU A 189 15.10 4.14 27.49
CA GLU A 189 15.12 2.67 27.63
C GLU A 189 16.49 2.08 27.27
N LEU A 190 17.21 2.68 26.32
CA LEU A 190 18.57 2.28 25.95
C LEU A 190 19.60 2.67 27.03
N GLU A 191 19.47 3.88 27.58
CA GLU A 191 20.32 4.37 28.68
C GLU A 191 20.16 3.51 29.94
N GLU A 192 18.93 3.13 30.27
CA GLU A 192 18.63 2.23 31.40
C GLU A 192 19.23 0.83 31.18
N LYS A 193 19.10 0.27 29.97
CA LYS A 193 19.72 -1.02 29.62
C LYS A 193 21.25 -0.98 29.72
N ILE A 194 21.88 0.12 29.30
CA ILE A 194 23.33 0.30 29.39
C ILE A 194 23.76 0.42 30.85
N TYR A 195 23.07 1.24 31.64
CA TYR A 195 23.37 1.42 33.07
C TYR A 195 23.29 0.08 33.83
N ASN A 196 22.21 -0.66 33.65
CA ASN A 196 22.02 -1.95 34.33
C ASN A 196 23.11 -2.97 33.96
N LYS A 197 23.55 -2.97 32.70
CA LYS A 197 24.63 -3.85 32.24
C LYS A 197 25.99 -3.48 32.86
N ILE A 198 26.28 -2.19 32.98
CA ILE A 198 27.50 -1.69 33.61
C ILE A 198 27.50 -2.03 35.10
N MET A 199 26.40 -1.75 35.81
CA MET A 199 26.30 -2.00 37.25
C MET A 199 26.44 -3.48 37.58
N ALA A 200 25.79 -4.37 36.83
CA ALA A 200 25.95 -5.82 37.01
C ALA A 200 27.41 -6.28 36.83
N SER A 201 28.15 -5.67 35.90
CA SER A 201 29.56 -5.98 35.71
C SER A 201 30.44 -5.47 36.84
N ILE A 202 30.13 -4.28 37.38
CA ILE A 202 30.84 -3.70 38.53
C ILE A 202 30.57 -4.54 39.79
N GLU A 203 29.31 -4.89 40.06
CA GLU A 203 28.94 -5.73 41.20
C GLU A 203 29.69 -7.06 41.18
N LYS A 204 29.75 -7.72 40.02
CA LYS A 204 30.50 -8.96 39.83
C LYS A 204 32.00 -8.78 40.08
N PHE A 205 32.56 -7.65 39.66
CA PHE A 205 33.99 -7.35 39.88
C PHE A 205 34.29 -7.06 41.35
N VAL A 206 33.46 -6.25 42.01
CA VAL A 206 33.59 -5.92 43.43
C VAL A 206 33.43 -7.16 44.29
N SER A 207 32.43 -8.00 44.03
CA SER A 207 32.24 -9.25 44.78
C SER A 207 33.39 -10.24 44.56
N LYS A 208 33.99 -10.27 43.37
CA LYS A 208 35.22 -11.04 43.13
C LYS A 208 36.40 -10.50 43.97
N LEU A 209 36.62 -9.19 43.98
CA LEU A 209 37.68 -8.56 44.78
C LEU A 209 37.49 -8.80 46.28
N LEU A 210 36.26 -8.69 46.79
CA LEU A 210 35.97 -8.93 48.20
C LEU A 210 36.28 -10.37 48.60
N ASN A 211 35.97 -11.36 47.75
CA ASN A 211 36.31 -12.76 47.99
C ASN A 211 37.82 -13.07 47.87
N GLU A 212 38.62 -12.18 47.28
CA GLU A 212 40.08 -12.31 47.24
C GLU A 212 40.76 -11.65 48.45
N ILE A 213 40.07 -10.72 49.13
CA ILE A 213 40.59 -9.93 50.25
C ILE A 213 40.10 -10.46 51.62
N PHE A 214 38.88 -11.00 51.68
CA PHE A 214 38.26 -11.58 52.88
C PHE A 214 38.07 -13.09 52.70
#